data_AF-A0A9W6KNL2-F1
#
_entry.id   AF-A0A9W6KNL2-F1
#
_cell.length_a   1.000
_cell.length_b   1.000
_cell.length_c   1.000
_cell.angle_alpha   90.00
_cell.angle_beta   90.00
_cell.angle_gamma   90.00
#
_symmetry.space_group_name_H-M   'P 1'
#
loop_
_entity.id
_entity.type
_entity.pdbx_description
1 polymer ?
#
loop_
_entity_poly.entity_id
_entity_poly.type
_entity_poly.pdbx_seq_one_letter_code
_entity_poly.pdbx_strand_id
1 'polypeptide(L)'
;MTGYVATLLVFGRGVHVHQGRSELTADSLARVHAAVEHVLRMGRPARIVFTGGWAGVSENAPEPPPGHREADLMLREAARLLHTAAAPRTNEHRPHTPNEHDTRTPNEHSTRIRRTDVPGIDTSRTNVHGTHPSRADVHAANTAWHGAHTVSGNAGAADATPGGADRGNRELGVVGAMSWAGAGGGRVGLVAECELVAGCELVAEVRSRSTLENLLNLVEEGLVGGPYSAAAPLGLVSHAWHLPRVRYLAGKVLGLRGTALVDIPAAGPWQSERLLRLGSRLCLLGARTDAALRRRERIAVALVRRAGGGSRRAAGIDGG
;
A
#
# COMPACT_ATOMS: atom_id res chain seq x y z
N MET A 1 -14.46 4.19 15.89
CA MET A 1 -13.48 4.10 14.79
C MET A 1 -13.15 5.52 14.37
N THR A 2 -11.90 5.95 14.54
CA THR A 2 -11.39 7.22 14.02
C THR A 2 -11.62 7.23 12.50
N GLY A 3 -12.47 8.14 12.03
CA GLY A 3 -12.89 8.20 10.63
C GLY A 3 -11.78 8.73 9.74
N TYR A 4 -10.84 7.87 9.33
CA TYR A 4 -9.92 8.22 8.26
C TYR A 4 -10.71 8.49 7.00
N VAL A 5 -10.32 9.57 6.31
CA VAL A 5 -11.03 10.02 5.11
C VAL A 5 -10.62 9.19 3.90
N ALA A 6 -9.37 8.73 3.89
CA ALA A 6 -8.79 7.96 2.80
C ALA A 6 -8.01 6.76 3.34
N THR A 7 -7.99 5.68 2.56
CA THR A 7 -7.09 4.54 2.76
C THR A 7 -6.23 4.39 1.51
N LEU A 8 -4.91 4.31 1.69
CA LEU A 8 -3.94 4.07 0.63
C LEU A 8 -3.25 2.72 0.83
N LEU A 9 -3.12 1.92 -0.24
CA LEU A 9 -2.31 0.70 -0.27
C LEU A 9 -1.04 0.94 -1.07
N VAL A 10 0.11 0.81 -0.41
CA VAL A 10 1.43 1.02 -1.00
C VAL A 10 2.11 -0.32 -1.18
N PHE A 11 2.28 -0.72 -2.44
CA PHE A 11 2.89 -2.01 -2.77
C PHE A 11 4.40 -1.88 -2.83
N GLY A 12 5.11 -2.76 -2.15
CA GLY A 12 6.56 -2.91 -2.25
C GLY A 12 7.03 -3.43 -3.62
N ARG A 13 8.32 -3.25 -3.90
CA ARG A 13 9.06 -3.80 -5.06
C ARG A 13 10.25 -4.68 -4.66
N GLY A 14 10.74 -4.54 -3.43
CA GLY A 14 11.85 -5.27 -2.84
C GLY A 14 12.72 -4.38 -1.95
N VAL A 15 13.71 -5.01 -1.34
CA VAL A 15 14.75 -4.38 -0.51
C VAL A 15 16.12 -4.84 -0.97
N HIS A 16 17.11 -3.95 -0.90
CA HIS A 16 18.51 -4.32 -1.08
C HIS A 16 19.10 -4.70 0.27
N VAL A 17 19.89 -5.77 0.30
CA VAL A 17 20.71 -6.10 1.47
C VAL A 17 22.17 -5.95 1.07
N HIS A 18 22.85 -4.99 1.70
CA HIS A 18 24.26 -4.72 1.50
C HIS A 18 24.96 -4.70 2.85
N GLN A 19 26.00 -5.54 3.03
CA GLN A 19 26.78 -5.62 4.27
C GLN A 19 25.93 -5.78 5.55
N GLY A 20 24.88 -6.59 5.47
CA GLY A 20 23.97 -6.84 6.60
C GLY A 20 22.97 -5.70 6.87
N ARG A 21 22.97 -4.63 6.08
CA ARG A 21 21.98 -3.55 6.15
C ARG A 21 20.91 -3.73 5.09
N SER A 22 19.65 -3.55 5.49
CA SER A 22 18.50 -3.61 4.59
C SER A 22 18.05 -2.19 4.23
N GLU A 23 17.94 -1.91 2.94
CA GLU A 23 17.57 -0.62 2.39
C GLU A 23 16.43 -0.75 1.37
N LEU A 24 15.57 0.27 1.26
CA LEU A 24 14.55 0.29 0.23
C LEU A 24 15.19 0.38 -1.15
N THR A 25 14.61 -0.34 -2.12
CA THR A 25 14.92 -0.08 -3.53
C THR A 25 14.44 1.33 -3.91
N ALA A 26 15.05 1.93 -4.93
CA ALA A 26 14.61 3.22 -5.47
C ALA A 26 13.13 3.19 -5.90
N ASP A 27 12.67 2.06 -6.44
CA ASP A 27 11.27 1.83 -6.82
C ASP A 27 10.32 1.87 -5.62
N SER A 28 10.68 1.21 -4.51
CA SER A 28 9.88 1.22 -3.28
C SER A 28 9.86 2.62 -2.64
N LEU A 29 11.00 3.30 -2.62
CA LEU A 29 11.11 4.68 -2.12
C LEU A 29 10.21 5.63 -2.92
N ALA A 30 10.22 5.53 -4.26
CA ALA A 30 9.36 6.34 -5.12
C ALA A 30 7.86 6.14 -4.83
N ARG A 31 7.44 4.93 -4.44
CA ARG A 31 6.05 4.64 -4.06
C ARG A 31 5.69 5.22 -2.70
N VAL A 32 6.61 5.17 -1.73
CA VAL A 32 6.44 5.85 -0.44
C VAL A 32 6.27 7.35 -0.65
N HIS A 33 7.14 7.96 -1.46
CA HIS A 33 7.05 9.38 -1.79
C HIS A 33 5.71 9.75 -2.42
N ALA A 34 5.26 8.97 -3.42
CA ALA A 34 3.98 9.20 -4.08
C ALA A 34 2.78 9.10 -3.11
N ALA A 35 2.81 8.16 -2.17
CA ALA A 35 1.79 8.02 -1.14
C ALA A 35 1.76 9.24 -0.20
N VAL A 36 2.91 9.64 0.34
CA VAL A 36 3.03 10.78 1.25
C VAL A 36 2.63 12.08 0.54
N GLU A 37 3.14 12.34 -0.66
CA GLU A 37 2.77 13.52 -1.45
C GLU A 37 1.26 13.57 -1.71
N HIS A 38 0.64 12.41 -1.97
CA HIS A 38 -0.81 12.32 -2.13
C HIS A 38 -1.57 12.71 -0.86
N VAL A 39 -1.16 12.21 0.30
CA VAL A 39 -1.76 12.58 1.59
C VAL A 39 -1.58 14.06 1.89
N LEU A 40 -0.38 14.60 1.69
CA LEU A 40 -0.11 16.03 1.90
C LEU A 40 -0.96 16.92 0.99
N ARG A 41 -1.13 16.54 -0.28
CA ARG A 41 -1.98 17.25 -1.24
C ARG A 41 -3.47 17.19 -0.86
N MET A 42 -3.93 16.08 -0.30
CA MET A 42 -5.30 15.96 0.19
C MET A 42 -5.55 16.83 1.42
N GLY A 43 -4.51 17.11 2.23
CA GLY A 43 -4.61 17.92 3.45
C GLY A 43 -5.53 17.30 4.52
N ARG A 44 -5.70 15.97 4.51
CA ARG A 44 -6.63 15.25 5.40
C ARG A 44 -5.96 14.00 5.98
N PRO A 45 -6.31 13.62 7.23
CA PRO A 45 -5.95 12.33 7.82
C PRO A 45 -6.22 11.14 6.90
N ALA A 46 -5.23 10.28 6.73
CA ALA A 46 -5.33 9.06 5.93
C ALA A 46 -4.74 7.86 6.67
N ARG A 47 -5.24 6.66 6.35
CA ARG A 47 -4.59 5.40 6.68
C ARG A 47 -3.72 4.98 5.50
N ILE A 48 -2.43 4.76 5.72
CA ILE A 48 -1.49 4.28 4.70
C ILE A 48 -1.04 2.88 5.11
N VAL A 49 -1.37 1.88 4.29
CA VAL A 49 -0.96 0.50 4.52
C VAL A 49 0.13 0.14 3.53
N PHE A 50 1.31 -0.12 4.07
CA PHE A 50 2.50 -0.57 3.37
C PHE A 50 2.50 -2.09 3.32
N THR A 51 2.62 -2.68 2.12
CA THR A 51 2.63 -4.14 1.97
C THR A 51 3.79 -4.57 1.09
N GLY A 52 4.66 -5.41 1.66
CA GLY A 52 5.89 -5.84 1.02
C GLY A 52 6.71 -6.71 1.97
N GLY A 53 6.98 -7.94 1.55
CA GLY A 53 7.84 -8.88 2.27
C GLY A 53 9.22 -9.02 1.63
N TRP A 54 9.74 -10.25 1.63
CA TRP A 54 11.12 -10.59 1.25
C TRP A 54 11.19 -11.56 0.05
N ALA A 55 10.33 -11.42 -0.96
CA ALA A 55 10.25 -12.45 -2.01
C ALA A 55 11.07 -12.19 -3.28
N GLY A 56 11.43 -10.94 -3.56
CA GLY A 56 11.93 -10.55 -4.89
C GLY A 56 13.44 -10.64 -5.10
N VAL A 57 14.25 -10.60 -4.04
CA VAL A 57 15.72 -10.35 -4.15
C VAL A 57 16.54 -11.54 -3.65
N SER A 58 15.88 -12.59 -3.16
CA SER A 58 16.47 -13.41 -2.11
C SER A 58 16.07 -14.88 -2.13
N GLU A 59 15.84 -15.47 -3.30
CA GLU A 59 15.55 -16.92 -3.38
C GLU A 59 16.59 -17.79 -2.66
N ASN A 60 17.76 -17.24 -2.26
CA ASN A 60 18.75 -17.90 -1.40
C ASN A 60 19.31 -17.03 -0.24
N ALA A 61 18.78 -15.83 0.02
CA ALA A 61 19.31 -14.97 1.09
C ALA A 61 18.46 -15.08 2.37
N PRO A 62 19.09 -15.07 3.56
CA PRO A 62 18.37 -15.19 4.82
C PRO A 62 17.30 -14.10 4.95
N GLU A 63 16.17 -14.44 5.57
CA GLU A 63 15.09 -13.50 5.82
C GLU A 63 15.59 -12.36 6.74
N PRO A 64 15.33 -11.08 6.40
CA PRO A 64 15.68 -9.96 7.26
C PRO A 64 15.00 -10.10 8.62
N PRO A 65 15.67 -9.65 9.70
CA PRO A 65 15.04 -9.62 11.01
C PRO A 65 13.78 -8.72 10.98
N PRO A 66 12.84 -8.90 11.94
CA PRO A 66 11.73 -7.99 12.13
C PRO A 66 12.18 -6.52 12.17
N GLY A 67 11.36 -5.61 11.65
CA GLY A 67 11.68 -4.18 11.53
C GLY A 67 12.59 -3.84 10.33
N HIS A 68 13.16 -4.83 9.64
CA HIS A 68 14.04 -4.64 8.48
C HIS A 68 13.43 -5.15 7.18
N ARG A 69 12.17 -5.57 7.22
CA ARG A 69 11.47 -6.00 6.02
C ARG A 69 11.02 -4.79 5.22
N GLU A 70 10.62 -5.03 3.99
CA GLU A 70 10.28 -3.94 3.07
C GLU A 70 9.19 -3.02 3.61
N ALA A 71 8.05 -3.57 4.07
CA ALA A 71 6.99 -2.72 4.60
C ALA A 71 7.38 -1.96 5.87
N ASP A 72 8.23 -2.52 6.73
CA ASP A 72 8.76 -1.82 7.92
C ASP A 72 9.61 -0.61 7.50
N LEU A 73 10.49 -0.80 6.50
CA LEU A 73 11.33 0.26 5.96
C LEU A 73 10.49 1.34 5.27
N MET A 74 9.45 0.95 4.53
CA MET A 74 8.51 1.89 3.89
C MET A 74 7.75 2.72 4.94
N LEU A 75 7.29 2.09 6.02
CA LEU A 75 6.60 2.76 7.12
C LEU A 75 7.50 3.81 7.79
N ARG A 76 8.73 3.43 8.15
CA ARG A 76 9.71 4.35 8.77
C ARG A 76 10.01 5.55 7.88
N GLU A 77 10.16 5.32 6.58
CA GLU A 77 10.41 6.41 5.64
C GLU A 77 9.21 7.34 5.48
N ALA A 78 7.99 6.79 5.44
CA ALA A 78 6.78 7.60 5.41
C ALA A 78 6.61 8.44 6.68
N ALA A 79 6.86 7.86 7.85
CA ALA A 79 6.84 8.55 9.13
C ALA A 79 7.83 9.73 9.13
N ARG A 80 9.07 9.50 8.68
CA ARG A 80 10.10 10.54 8.55
C ARG A 80 9.66 11.70 7.66
N LEU A 81 9.10 11.39 6.48
CA LEU A 81 8.63 12.39 5.52
C LEU A 81 7.45 13.21 6.06
N LEU A 82 6.46 12.54 6.67
CA LEU A 82 5.31 13.21 7.29
C LEU A 82 5.72 14.09 8.47
N HIS A 83 6.67 13.63 9.30
CA HIS A 83 7.21 14.41 10.41
C HIS A 83 7.93 15.67 9.91
N THR A 84 8.76 15.53 8.88
CA THR A 84 9.47 16.66 8.26
C THR A 84 8.49 17.68 7.66
N ALA A 85 7.41 17.20 7.03
CA ALA A 85 6.38 18.08 6.46
C ALA A 85 5.53 18.78 7.54
N ALA A 86 5.35 18.16 8.70
CA ALA A 86 4.59 18.71 9.83
C ALA A 86 5.40 19.65 10.72
N ALA A 87 6.73 19.61 10.64
CA ALA A 87 7.58 20.52 11.39
C ALA A 87 7.14 21.97 11.10
N PRO A 88 6.88 22.79 12.15
CA PRO A 88 6.53 24.19 11.93
C PRO A 88 7.64 24.78 11.08
N ARG A 89 7.26 25.47 10.00
CA ARG A 89 8.20 26.31 9.25
C ARG A 89 8.60 27.42 10.20
N THR A 90 9.60 27.15 11.05
CA THR A 90 10.15 28.10 12.01
C THR A 90 10.67 29.23 11.18
N ASN A 91 9.86 30.29 11.08
CA ASN A 91 10.02 31.49 10.26
C ASN A 91 11.36 31.45 9.54
N GLU A 92 11.39 30.89 8.32
CA GLU A 92 12.46 31.19 7.39
C GLU A 92 12.60 32.70 7.49
N HIS A 93 13.75 33.07 8.03
CA HIS A 93 14.15 34.43 8.29
C HIS A 93 14.03 35.10 6.94
N ARG A 94 12.85 35.67 6.65
CA ARG A 94 12.54 36.36 5.41
C ARG A 94 13.63 37.41 5.40
N PRO A 95 14.69 37.27 4.57
CA PRO A 95 15.79 38.20 4.63
C PRO A 95 15.11 39.55 4.46
N HIS A 96 15.27 40.43 5.45
CA HIS A 96 14.77 41.78 5.36
C HIS A 96 15.32 42.29 4.04
N THR A 97 14.48 42.32 3.01
CA THR A 97 14.80 43.01 1.78
C THR A 97 15.06 44.41 2.26
N PRO A 98 16.32 44.92 2.19
CA PRO A 98 16.56 46.29 2.55
C PRO A 98 15.63 47.11 1.68
N ASN A 99 14.86 48.00 2.30
CA ASN A 99 13.93 48.89 1.62
C ASN A 99 14.60 49.42 0.35
N GLU A 100 14.17 48.92 -0.81
CA GLU A 100 14.46 49.54 -2.08
C GLU A 100 13.78 50.90 -2.04
N HIS A 101 14.59 51.91 -1.75
CA HIS A 101 14.25 53.28 -1.99
C HIS A 101 13.85 53.42 -3.46
N ASP A 102 12.55 53.59 -3.66
CA ASP A 102 11.94 54.59 -4.54
C ASP A 102 12.89 55.20 -5.58
N THR A 103 13.03 54.52 -6.72
CA THR A 103 13.39 55.18 -7.97
C THR A 103 12.37 54.83 -9.03
N ARG A 104 11.25 55.55 -8.97
CA ARG A 104 10.39 55.76 -10.14
C ARG A 104 11.24 56.13 -11.35
N THR A 105 11.11 55.38 -12.43
CA THR A 105 11.18 55.93 -13.79
C THR A 105 9.96 55.48 -14.58
N PRO A 106 9.29 56.39 -15.31
CA PRO A 106 8.22 56.05 -16.23
C PRO A 106 8.81 55.78 -17.62
N ASN A 107 8.33 54.74 -18.28
CA ASN A 107 8.02 54.69 -19.71
C ASN A 107 7.54 53.26 -20.01
N GLU A 108 6.24 53.06 -20.22
CA GLU A 108 5.65 53.12 -21.56
C GLU A 108 6.41 52.25 -22.55
N HIS A 109 5.86 51.08 -22.88
CA HIS A 109 5.46 50.74 -24.26
C HIS A 109 4.60 49.48 -24.25
N SER A 110 3.29 49.71 -24.38
CA SER A 110 2.30 48.70 -24.71
C SER A 110 2.62 48.06 -26.06
N THR A 111 2.88 46.75 -26.07
CA THR A 111 2.72 45.94 -27.28
C THR A 111 1.63 44.88 -27.03
N ARG A 112 0.45 45.23 -27.54
CA ARG A 112 -0.76 44.42 -27.64
C ARG A 112 -0.51 43.30 -28.66
N ILE A 113 -0.23 42.08 -28.19
CA ILE A 113 -0.21 40.89 -29.05
C ILE A 113 -1.64 40.32 -29.16
N ARG A 114 -2.12 40.25 -30.40
CA ARG A 114 -3.43 39.75 -30.80
C ARG A 114 -3.56 38.26 -30.50
N ARG A 115 -4.66 37.88 -29.83
CA ARG A 115 -5.22 36.53 -29.83
C ARG A 115 -5.62 36.16 -31.25
N THR A 116 -5.08 35.07 -31.77
CA THR A 116 -5.61 34.36 -32.93
C THR A 116 -6.53 33.24 -32.46
N ASP A 117 -7.73 33.22 -33.01
CA ASP A 117 -8.79 32.26 -32.81
C ASP A 117 -8.36 30.84 -33.20
N VAL A 118 -8.68 29.86 -32.36
CA VAL A 118 -8.57 28.43 -32.67
C VAL A 118 -9.98 27.88 -32.88
N PRO A 119 -10.30 27.27 -34.03
CA PRO A 119 -11.62 26.74 -34.31
C PRO A 119 -11.92 25.47 -33.49
N GLY A 120 -13.18 25.38 -33.06
CA GLY A 120 -13.70 24.33 -32.19
C GLY A 120 -13.66 22.94 -32.80
N ILE A 121 -13.27 21.97 -31.97
CA ILE A 121 -13.38 20.54 -32.26
C ILE A 121 -14.73 20.07 -31.70
N ASP A 122 -15.60 19.65 -32.63
CA ASP A 122 -16.87 18.98 -32.38
C ASP A 122 -16.62 17.57 -31.81
N THR A 123 -17.09 17.31 -30.59
CA THR A 123 -17.03 16.02 -29.91
C THR A 123 -18.43 15.41 -29.79
N SER A 124 -19.06 15.10 -30.92
CA SER A 124 -20.30 14.33 -30.97
C SER A 124 -20.07 12.90 -31.48
N ARG A 125 -20.18 11.91 -30.56
CA ARG A 125 -20.41 10.43 -30.73
C ARG A 125 -19.64 9.66 -29.62
N THR A 126 -20.14 8.65 -28.90
CA THR A 126 -21.33 7.77 -28.99
C THR A 126 -21.56 7.23 -27.57
N ASN A 127 -22.77 7.40 -27.01
CA ASN A 127 -23.18 6.72 -25.78
C ASN A 127 -23.58 5.28 -26.11
N VAL A 128 -22.75 4.32 -25.72
CA VAL A 128 -23.14 2.91 -25.64
C VAL A 128 -23.80 2.71 -24.27
N HIS A 129 -25.11 2.49 -24.26
CA HIS A 129 -25.87 2.08 -23.09
C HIS A 129 -25.40 0.69 -22.62
N GLY A 130 -24.48 0.65 -21.66
CA GLY A 130 -24.27 -0.50 -20.80
C GLY A 130 -25.25 -0.43 -19.64
N THR A 131 -26.11 -1.43 -19.48
CA THR A 131 -26.99 -1.59 -18.32
C THR A 131 -26.15 -1.65 -17.04
N HIS A 132 -26.24 -0.61 -16.21
CA HIS A 132 -25.67 -0.63 -14.87
C HIS A 132 -26.49 -1.58 -13.99
N PRO A 133 -25.85 -2.49 -13.22
CA PRO A 133 -26.56 -3.27 -12.21
C PRO A 133 -27.22 -2.33 -11.20
N SER A 134 -28.42 -2.67 -10.77
CA SER A 134 -29.18 -1.83 -9.85
C SER A 134 -28.45 -1.73 -8.50
N ARG A 135 -28.72 -0.66 -7.76
CA ARG A 135 -28.19 -0.46 -6.40
C ARG A 135 -28.54 -1.63 -5.46
N ALA A 136 -29.64 -2.34 -5.74
CA ALA A 136 -30.04 -3.54 -5.02
C ALA A 136 -29.12 -4.75 -5.33
N ASP A 137 -28.67 -4.90 -6.58
CA ASP A 137 -27.78 -6.00 -6.99
C ASP A 137 -26.39 -5.88 -6.35
N VAL A 138 -25.90 -4.65 -6.20
CA VAL A 138 -24.62 -4.37 -5.52
C VAL A 138 -24.72 -4.63 -4.02
N HIS A 139 -25.86 -4.28 -3.40
CA HIS A 139 -26.07 -4.50 -1.97
C HIS A 139 -26.24 -5.99 -1.65
N ALA A 140 -26.97 -6.74 -2.48
CA ALA A 140 -27.16 -8.19 -2.32
C ALA A 140 -25.83 -8.95 -2.48
N ALA A 141 -24.98 -8.55 -3.43
CA ALA A 141 -23.65 -9.15 -3.60
C ALA A 141 -22.72 -8.92 -2.40
N ASN A 142 -22.75 -7.72 -1.79
CA ASN A 142 -21.97 -7.41 -0.59
C ASN A 142 -22.50 -8.16 0.65
N THR A 143 -23.82 -8.24 0.83
CA THR A 143 -24.42 -8.93 1.98
C THR A 143 -24.22 -10.45 1.89
N ALA A 144 -24.29 -11.04 0.69
CA ALA A 144 -24.00 -12.47 0.48
C ALA A 144 -22.52 -12.82 0.76
N TRP A 145 -21.59 -11.90 0.49
CA TRP A 145 -20.18 -12.08 0.81
C TRP A 145 -19.90 -12.03 2.32
N HIS A 146 -20.52 -11.09 3.06
CA HIS A 146 -20.39 -11.00 4.52
C HIS A 146 -21.16 -12.09 5.28
N GLY A 147 -22.29 -12.57 4.76
CA GLY A 147 -23.10 -13.62 5.39
C GLY A 147 -22.44 -15.00 5.42
N ALA A 148 -21.48 -15.27 4.53
CA ALA A 148 -20.75 -16.54 4.47
C ALA A 148 -19.63 -16.68 5.54
N HIS A 149 -19.40 -15.65 6.36
CA HIS A 149 -18.34 -15.60 7.37
C HIS A 149 -18.85 -15.59 8.82
N THR A 150 -20.06 -16.10 9.09
CA THR A 150 -20.45 -16.43 10.48
C THR A 150 -19.74 -17.70 10.92
N VAL A 151 -18.74 -17.53 11.78
CA VAL A 151 -17.97 -18.59 12.42
C VAL A 151 -18.90 -19.51 13.20
N SER A 152 -18.93 -20.79 12.81
CA SER A 152 -19.47 -21.89 13.62
C SER A 152 -18.67 -21.98 14.92
N GLY A 153 -19.26 -21.54 16.03
CA GLY A 153 -18.69 -21.65 17.37
C GLY A 153 -18.58 -23.11 17.78
N ASN A 154 -17.35 -23.55 18.06
CA ASN A 154 -17.09 -24.85 18.66
C ASN A 154 -17.36 -24.75 20.17
N ALA A 155 -18.37 -25.48 20.64
CA ALA A 155 -18.63 -25.69 22.05
C ALA A 155 -17.79 -26.86 22.58
N GLY A 156 -17.19 -26.69 23.76
CA GLY A 156 -16.77 -27.79 24.63
C GLY A 156 -15.27 -27.84 24.93
N ALA A 157 -14.89 -27.45 26.14
CA ALA A 157 -14.39 -28.36 27.18
C ALA A 157 -13.87 -27.56 28.40
N ALA A 158 -14.09 -28.15 29.57
CA ALA A 158 -14.03 -27.55 30.90
C ALA A 158 -12.64 -27.64 31.58
N ASP A 159 -12.54 -26.88 32.68
CA ASP A 159 -11.77 -27.09 33.91
C ASP A 159 -10.26 -27.43 33.85
N ALA A 160 -9.46 -26.53 34.44
CA ALA A 160 -8.78 -26.79 35.71
C ALA A 160 -8.02 -25.52 36.21
N THR A 161 -8.35 -25.10 37.43
CA THR A 161 -7.52 -24.25 38.31
C THR A 161 -6.58 -25.17 39.14
N PRO A 162 -5.37 -24.75 39.56
CA PRO A 162 -5.19 -23.88 40.75
C PRO A 162 -4.07 -22.82 40.53
N GLY A 163 -3.94 -21.69 41.23
CA GLY A 163 -3.99 -21.43 42.67
C GLY A 163 -2.55 -21.12 43.16
N GLY A 164 -2.28 -19.90 43.64
CA GLY A 164 -0.99 -19.57 44.27
C GLY A 164 -0.61 -18.09 44.23
N ALA A 165 -0.73 -17.43 45.38
CA ALA A 165 -0.38 -16.02 45.61
C ALA A 165 1.13 -15.80 45.81
N ASP A 166 1.64 -14.61 45.47
CA ASP A 166 2.48 -13.87 46.43
C ASP A 166 2.53 -12.36 46.15
N ARG A 167 2.55 -11.57 47.23
CA ARG A 167 2.67 -10.11 47.26
C ARG A 167 4.13 -9.74 47.47
N GLY A 168 4.65 -8.81 46.67
CA GLY A 168 5.93 -8.15 46.92
C GLY A 168 5.94 -6.73 46.39
N ASN A 169 5.79 -5.76 47.29
CA ASN A 169 5.80 -4.33 47.04
C ASN A 169 7.25 -3.81 47.12
N ARG A 170 7.74 -3.04 46.12
CA ARG A 170 8.69 -1.93 46.32
C ARG A 170 8.90 -1.07 45.08
N GLU A 171 9.10 0.20 45.39
CA GLU A 171 9.04 1.42 44.59
C GLU A 171 10.33 1.79 43.82
N LEU A 172 10.11 2.62 42.78
CA LEU A 172 10.90 3.74 42.25
C LEU A 172 12.24 3.49 41.50
N GLY A 173 12.22 3.89 40.22
CA GLY A 173 13.39 4.15 39.39
C GLY A 173 12.99 4.58 37.96
N VAL A 174 12.82 5.88 37.74
CA VAL A 174 12.44 6.51 36.47
C VAL A 174 13.57 6.41 35.44
N VAL A 175 13.36 5.68 34.35
CA VAL A 175 13.84 5.98 32.98
C VAL A 175 12.84 5.37 31.99
N GLY A 176 12.17 6.19 31.19
CA GLY A 176 11.08 5.77 30.30
C GLY A 176 11.57 4.95 29.11
N ALA A 177 11.61 3.63 29.27
CA ALA A 177 11.57 2.66 28.19
C ALA A 177 10.16 2.07 28.13
N MET A 178 9.42 2.31 27.04
CA MET A 178 8.12 1.67 26.82
C MET A 178 8.33 0.18 26.49
N SER A 179 8.24 -0.64 27.53
CA SER A 179 8.11 -2.09 27.46
C SER A 179 6.62 -2.45 27.36
N TRP A 180 6.22 -3.16 26.31
CA TRP A 180 4.92 -3.81 26.22
C TRP A 180 5.11 -5.31 26.48
N ALA A 181 4.81 -5.75 27.71
CA ALA A 181 4.64 -7.15 28.06
C ALA A 181 3.22 -7.36 28.55
N GLY A 182 2.35 -7.88 27.68
CA GLY A 182 1.02 -8.37 28.02
C GLY A 182 0.94 -9.85 27.69
N ALA A 183 1.10 -10.70 28.71
CA ALA A 183 0.93 -12.14 28.60
C ALA A 183 -0.57 -12.49 28.51
N GLY A 184 -1.00 -12.89 27.32
CA GLY A 184 -2.31 -13.49 27.08
C GLY A 184 -2.23 -14.32 25.81
N GLY A 185 -2.30 -15.65 25.95
CA GLY A 185 -2.15 -16.63 24.87
C GLY A 185 -3.30 -16.64 23.87
N GLY A 186 -3.48 -15.55 23.12
CA GLY A 186 -4.24 -15.48 21.88
C GLY A 186 -3.27 -15.20 20.75
N ARG A 187 -3.36 -15.98 19.66
CA ARG A 187 -2.54 -15.91 18.43
C ARG A 187 -1.62 -14.69 18.37
N VAL A 188 -0.32 -14.91 18.59
CA VAL A 188 0.73 -13.93 18.31
C VAL A 188 0.82 -13.78 16.78
N GLY A 189 -0.22 -13.21 16.18
CA GLY A 189 -0.17 -12.64 14.84
C GLY A 189 0.65 -11.37 14.97
N LEU A 190 1.83 -11.37 14.35
CA LEU A 190 2.73 -10.22 14.25
C LEU A 190 1.92 -8.92 14.15
N VAL A 191 2.02 -8.12 15.20
CA VAL A 191 1.36 -6.83 15.32
C VAL A 191 1.90 -5.95 14.21
N ALA A 192 1.06 -5.58 13.26
CA ALA A 192 1.39 -4.53 12.32
C ALA A 192 1.81 -3.29 13.14
N GLU A 193 3.04 -2.80 12.95
CA GLU A 193 3.47 -1.58 13.60
C GLU A 193 2.52 -0.46 13.15
N CYS A 194 1.84 0.14 14.11
CA CYS A 194 0.90 1.23 13.89
C CYS A 194 1.50 2.51 14.47
N GLU A 195 1.81 3.47 13.60
CA GLU A 195 2.34 4.77 14.00
C GLU A 195 1.39 5.88 13.56
N LEU A 196 1.05 6.78 14.48
CA LEU A 196 0.23 7.95 14.18
C LEU A 196 1.12 9.17 13.97
N VAL A 197 1.26 9.63 12.73
CA VAL A 197 2.12 10.76 12.36
C VAL A 197 1.31 11.79 11.59
N ALA A 198 1.28 13.04 12.07
CA ALA A 198 0.53 14.13 11.44
C ALA A 198 -0.96 13.79 11.19
N GLY A 199 -1.59 13.04 12.11
CA GLY A 199 -2.97 12.58 11.98
C GLY A 199 -3.17 11.41 11.00
N CYS A 200 -2.11 10.87 10.41
CA CYS A 200 -2.15 9.70 9.54
C CYS A 200 -1.82 8.44 10.33
N GLU A 201 -2.50 7.34 10.03
CA GLU A 201 -2.20 6.02 10.58
C GLU A 201 -1.35 5.24 9.57
N LEU A 202 -0.15 4.85 9.97
CA LEU A 202 0.78 4.08 9.14
C LEU A 202 0.78 2.64 9.62
N VAL A 203 0.65 1.69 8.69
CA VAL A 203 0.55 0.25 8.99
C VAL A 203 1.44 -0.55 8.05
N ALA A 204 2.18 -1.53 8.58
CA ALA A 204 3.03 -2.42 7.78
C ALA A 204 2.51 -3.87 7.75
N GLU A 205 2.39 -4.44 6.56
CA GLU A 205 2.15 -5.87 6.30
C GLU A 205 3.38 -6.49 5.63
N VAL A 206 4.03 -7.43 6.33
CA VAL A 206 5.40 -7.88 6.03
C VAL A 206 5.52 -9.35 5.63
N ARG A 207 4.41 -10.08 5.54
CA ARG A 207 4.40 -11.54 5.36
C ARG A 207 4.33 -11.94 3.89
N SER A 208 3.84 -11.02 3.06
CA SER A 208 3.47 -11.35 1.70
C SER A 208 4.64 -11.51 0.75
N ARG A 209 4.53 -12.50 -0.14
CA ARG A 209 5.57 -12.82 -1.14
C ARG A 209 5.17 -12.43 -2.55
N SER A 210 3.94 -11.97 -2.75
CA SER A 210 3.41 -11.58 -4.04
C SER A 210 2.31 -10.53 -3.87
N THR A 211 2.02 -9.80 -4.94
CA THR A 211 0.93 -8.80 -4.94
C THR A 211 -0.45 -9.39 -4.60
N LEU A 212 -0.71 -10.65 -4.92
CA LEU A 212 -1.98 -11.29 -4.54
C LEU A 212 -1.98 -11.70 -3.07
N GLU A 213 -0.87 -12.26 -2.57
CA GLU A 213 -0.73 -12.55 -1.13
C GLU A 213 -0.84 -11.28 -0.30
N ASN A 214 -0.25 -10.16 -0.76
CA ASN A 214 -0.42 -8.84 -0.16
C ASN A 214 -1.90 -8.55 0.09
N LEU A 215 -2.72 -8.58 -0.96
CA LEU A 215 -4.14 -8.26 -0.86
C LEU A 215 -4.93 -9.23 0.03
N LEU A 216 -4.60 -10.53 -0.03
CA LEU A 216 -5.28 -11.54 0.79
C LEU A 216 -4.95 -11.38 2.27
N ASN A 217 -3.67 -11.15 2.60
CA ASN A 217 -3.25 -10.94 3.98
C ASN A 217 -3.84 -9.64 4.54
N LEU A 218 -3.92 -8.57 3.74
CA LEU A 218 -4.58 -7.32 4.13
C LEU A 218 -6.05 -7.52 4.54
N VAL A 219 -6.79 -8.38 3.82
CA VAL A 219 -8.19 -8.72 4.17
C VAL A 219 -8.24 -9.59 5.42
N GLU A 220 -7.41 -10.65 5.46
CA GLU A 220 -7.35 -11.60 6.56
C GLU A 220 -7.02 -10.91 7.90
N GLU A 221 -6.13 -9.93 7.88
CA GLU A 221 -5.69 -9.16 9.04
C GLU A 221 -6.61 -7.95 9.32
N GLY A 222 -7.66 -7.73 8.52
CA GLY A 222 -8.62 -6.64 8.70
C GLY A 222 -8.00 -5.24 8.49
N LEU A 223 -6.86 -5.15 7.80
CA LEU A 223 -6.16 -3.89 7.52
C LEU A 223 -6.90 -3.06 6.46
N VAL A 224 -7.69 -3.75 5.63
CA VAL A 224 -8.65 -3.15 4.70
C VAL A 224 -10.07 -3.61 5.04
N GLY A 225 -10.95 -2.66 5.34
CA GLY A 225 -12.32 -2.99 5.78
C GLY A 225 -13.33 -1.84 5.62
N GLY A 226 -12.95 -0.77 4.93
CA GLY A 226 -13.85 0.38 4.71
C GLY A 226 -14.87 0.12 3.60
N PRO A 227 -16.07 0.74 3.66
CA PRO A 227 -16.97 0.78 2.51
C PRO A 227 -16.37 1.70 1.43
N TYR A 228 -15.60 1.13 0.51
CA TYR A 228 -14.99 1.90 -0.57
C TYR A 228 -16.01 2.24 -1.65
N SER A 229 -16.04 3.52 -2.05
CA SER A 229 -16.98 4.05 -3.02
C SER A 229 -16.33 5.16 -3.85
N ALA A 230 -17.07 5.74 -4.80
CA ALA A 230 -16.58 6.91 -5.55
C ALA A 230 -16.27 8.11 -4.65
N ALA A 231 -17.00 8.27 -3.53
CA ALA A 231 -16.82 9.36 -2.59
C ALA A 231 -15.69 9.13 -1.58
N ALA A 232 -15.32 7.86 -1.36
CA ALA A 232 -14.23 7.43 -0.48
C ALA A 232 -13.50 6.24 -1.13
N PRO A 233 -12.71 6.50 -2.19
CA PRO A 233 -12.05 5.43 -2.91
C PRO A 233 -10.87 4.85 -2.13
N LEU A 234 -10.54 3.59 -2.41
CA LEU A 234 -9.28 2.99 -2.00
C LEU A 234 -8.18 3.43 -2.97
N GLY A 235 -7.17 4.13 -2.46
CA GLY A 235 -5.99 4.52 -3.23
C GLY A 235 -5.03 3.35 -3.41
N LEU A 236 -4.61 3.07 -4.63
CA LEU A 236 -3.62 2.05 -4.98
C LEU A 236 -2.34 2.75 -5.43
N VAL A 237 -1.26 2.62 -4.67
CA VAL A 237 0.03 3.27 -4.93
C VAL A 237 1.02 2.24 -5.49
N SER A 238 1.39 2.42 -6.75
CA SER A 238 2.42 1.62 -7.45
C SER A 238 2.93 2.38 -8.67
N HIS A 239 3.91 1.85 -9.40
CA HIS A 239 4.29 2.49 -10.67
C HIS A 239 3.14 2.39 -11.70
N ALA A 240 3.08 3.39 -12.59
CA ALA A 240 2.05 3.49 -13.62
C ALA A 240 1.88 2.21 -14.45
N TRP A 241 2.97 1.51 -14.75
CA TRP A 241 2.94 0.27 -15.52
C TRP A 241 2.36 -0.93 -14.75
N HIS A 242 2.42 -0.93 -13.42
CA HIS A 242 1.96 -2.01 -12.55
C HIS A 242 0.52 -1.83 -12.04
N LEU A 243 0.06 -0.58 -11.97
CA LEU A 243 -1.29 -0.24 -11.51
C LEU A 243 -2.42 -1.04 -12.21
N PRO A 244 -2.41 -1.28 -13.53
CA PRO A 244 -3.46 -2.06 -14.18
C PRO A 244 -3.59 -3.50 -13.68
N ARG A 245 -2.50 -4.10 -13.19
CA ARG A 245 -2.50 -5.45 -12.59
C ARG A 245 -2.94 -5.38 -11.14
N VAL A 246 -2.36 -4.47 -10.35
CA VAL A 246 -2.75 -4.23 -8.95
C VAL A 246 -4.25 -3.98 -8.83
N ARG A 247 -4.79 -3.07 -9.67
CA ARG A 247 -6.22 -2.75 -9.72
C ARG A 247 -7.09 -3.97 -10.04
N TYR A 248 -6.65 -4.81 -10.97
CA TYR A 248 -7.36 -6.06 -11.29
C TYR A 248 -7.40 -7.01 -10.09
N LEU A 249 -6.27 -7.19 -9.41
CA LEU A 249 -6.19 -8.07 -8.22
C LEU A 249 -7.00 -7.50 -7.06
N ALA A 250 -6.90 -6.19 -6.79
CA ALA A 250 -7.68 -5.51 -5.75
C ALA A 250 -9.18 -5.66 -6.01
N GLY A 251 -9.64 -5.46 -7.24
CA GLY A 251 -11.04 -5.67 -7.57
C GLY A 251 -11.51 -7.13 -7.51
N LYS A 252 -10.57 -8.09 -7.64
CA LYS A 252 -10.85 -9.52 -7.47
C LYS A 252 -10.95 -9.94 -6.00
N VAL A 253 -10.02 -9.49 -5.17
CA VAL A 253 -9.93 -9.85 -3.75
C VAL A 253 -10.95 -9.08 -2.92
N LEU A 254 -11.08 -7.77 -3.15
CA LEU A 254 -11.92 -6.88 -2.36
C LEU A 254 -13.33 -6.70 -2.95
N GLY A 255 -13.62 -7.29 -4.11
CA GLY A 255 -14.88 -7.07 -4.82
C GLY A 255 -15.08 -5.65 -5.39
N LEU A 256 -14.06 -4.79 -5.33
CA LEU A 256 -14.15 -3.38 -5.72
C LEU A 256 -14.07 -3.18 -7.25
N ARG A 257 -14.75 -2.16 -7.76
CA ARG A 257 -14.77 -1.84 -9.20
C ARG A 257 -14.84 -0.34 -9.45
N GLY A 258 -14.50 0.05 -10.68
CA GLY A 258 -14.72 1.40 -11.18
C GLY A 258 -14.06 2.44 -10.28
N THR A 259 -14.80 3.49 -9.93
CA THR A 259 -14.33 4.63 -9.16
C THR A 259 -14.12 4.36 -7.67
N ALA A 260 -14.46 3.16 -7.16
CA ALA A 260 -14.11 2.77 -5.79
C ALA A 260 -12.60 2.50 -5.61
N LEU A 261 -11.84 2.44 -6.71
CA LEU A 261 -10.39 2.32 -6.72
C LEU A 261 -9.80 3.56 -7.42
N VAL A 262 -8.80 4.20 -6.82
CA VAL A 262 -8.04 5.30 -7.44
C VAL A 262 -6.60 4.87 -7.59
N ASP A 263 -6.04 5.04 -8.79
CA ASP A 263 -4.65 4.70 -9.05
C ASP A 263 -3.78 5.94 -8.75
N ILE A 264 -2.71 5.74 -7.97
CA ILE A 264 -1.76 6.79 -7.59
C ILE A 264 -0.39 6.36 -8.14
N PRO A 265 0.02 6.92 -9.30
CA PRO A 265 1.23 6.50 -9.96
C PRO A 265 2.47 7.03 -9.25
N ALA A 266 3.40 6.13 -8.95
CA ALA A 266 4.76 6.47 -8.54
C ALA A 266 5.67 6.62 -9.75
N ALA A 267 6.61 7.57 -9.69
CA ALA A 267 7.69 7.69 -10.67
C ALA A 267 8.54 6.40 -10.72
N GLY A 268 9.11 6.09 -11.87
CA GLY A 268 9.96 4.92 -12.05
C GLY A 268 10.26 4.65 -13.53
N PRO A 269 11.23 3.77 -13.81
CA PRO A 269 11.56 3.41 -15.18
C PRO A 269 10.35 2.75 -15.85
N TRP A 270 10.20 3.00 -17.15
CA TRP A 270 9.15 2.37 -17.92
C TRP A 270 9.46 0.88 -18.14
N GLN A 271 8.52 0.01 -17.78
CA GLN A 271 8.61 -1.43 -18.00
C GLN A 271 7.29 -1.95 -18.57
N SER A 272 7.37 -2.92 -19.48
CA SER A 272 6.17 -3.52 -20.07
C SER A 272 5.65 -4.69 -19.22
N GLU A 273 4.50 -4.53 -18.56
CA GLU A 273 3.87 -5.61 -17.78
C GLU A 273 2.67 -6.27 -18.49
N ARG A 274 2.56 -6.08 -19.82
CA ARG A 274 1.41 -6.56 -20.58
C ARG A 274 1.22 -8.08 -20.48
N LEU A 275 2.31 -8.84 -20.60
CA LEU A 275 2.27 -10.31 -20.53
C LEU A 275 1.93 -10.81 -19.12
N LEU A 276 2.54 -10.22 -18.09
CA LEU A 276 2.25 -10.57 -16.69
C LEU A 276 0.80 -10.26 -16.31
N ARG A 277 0.25 -9.14 -16.80
CA ARG A 277 -1.16 -8.80 -16.64
C ARG A 277 -2.08 -9.82 -17.32
N LEU A 278 -1.79 -10.19 -18.57
CA LEU A 278 -2.55 -11.20 -19.30
C LEU A 278 -2.49 -12.56 -18.60
N GLY A 279 -1.28 -12.98 -18.21
CA GLY A 279 -1.06 -14.20 -17.44
C GLY A 279 -1.85 -14.22 -16.13
N SER A 280 -1.86 -13.11 -15.40
CA SER A 280 -2.65 -12.98 -14.16
C SER A 280 -4.15 -13.12 -14.42
N ARG A 281 -4.67 -12.55 -15.51
CA ARG A 281 -6.09 -12.69 -15.89
C ARG A 281 -6.45 -14.14 -16.23
N LEU A 282 -5.63 -14.80 -17.02
CA LEU A 282 -5.85 -16.18 -17.43
C LEU A 282 -5.75 -17.13 -16.23
N CYS A 283 -4.71 -17.01 -15.42
CA CYS A 283 -4.50 -17.87 -14.25
C CYS A 283 -5.64 -17.75 -13.23
N LEU A 284 -6.16 -16.53 -13.01
CA LEU A 284 -7.18 -16.28 -11.99
C LEU A 284 -8.62 -16.33 -12.54
N LEU A 285 -8.81 -16.76 -13.79
CA LEU A 285 -10.13 -16.76 -14.44
C LEU A 285 -11.11 -17.74 -13.76
N GLY A 286 -12.17 -17.23 -13.15
CA GLY A 286 -13.17 -18.07 -12.46
C GLY A 286 -12.82 -18.43 -11.01
N ALA A 287 -11.64 -18.06 -10.51
CA ALA A 287 -11.40 -18.08 -9.07
C ALA A 287 -12.20 -16.95 -8.40
N ARG A 288 -12.99 -17.32 -7.38
CA ARG A 288 -13.84 -16.40 -6.60
C ARG A 288 -13.59 -16.46 -5.10
N THR A 289 -12.92 -17.51 -4.62
CA THR A 289 -12.61 -17.71 -3.20
C THR A 289 -11.11 -17.54 -2.96
N ASP A 290 -10.75 -17.13 -1.76
CA ASP A 290 -9.35 -16.92 -1.35
C ASP A 290 -8.52 -18.20 -1.52
N ALA A 291 -9.07 -19.35 -1.12
CA ALA A 291 -8.43 -20.64 -1.31
C ALA A 291 -8.16 -20.96 -2.79
N ALA A 292 -9.11 -20.65 -3.69
CA ALA A 292 -8.93 -20.85 -5.12
C ALA A 292 -7.89 -19.89 -5.70
N LEU A 293 -7.89 -18.62 -5.26
CA LEU A 293 -6.90 -17.62 -5.66
C LEU A 293 -5.48 -18.04 -5.25
N ARG A 294 -5.26 -18.39 -3.98
CA ARG A 294 -3.97 -18.88 -3.45
C ARG A 294 -3.50 -20.14 -4.20
N ARG A 295 -4.40 -21.11 -4.44
CA ARG A 295 -4.05 -22.35 -5.17
C ARG A 295 -3.54 -22.05 -6.58
N ARG A 296 -4.23 -21.18 -7.31
CA ARG A 296 -3.89 -20.88 -8.71
C ARG A 296 -2.64 -20.02 -8.83
N GLU A 297 -2.42 -19.12 -7.90
CA GLU A 297 -1.16 -18.39 -7.81
C GLU A 297 0.02 -19.33 -7.58
N ARG A 298 -0.07 -20.26 -6.62
CA ARG A 298 1.01 -21.24 -6.40
C ARG A 298 1.36 -22.02 -7.67
N ILE A 299 0.35 -22.40 -8.46
CA ILE A 299 0.54 -23.05 -9.76
C ILE A 299 1.25 -22.10 -10.74
N ALA A 300 0.78 -20.86 -10.88
CA ALA A 300 1.38 -19.88 -11.79
C ALA A 300 2.83 -19.57 -11.43
N VAL A 301 3.14 -19.37 -10.15
CA VAL A 301 4.51 -19.15 -9.65
C VAL A 301 5.39 -20.36 -9.92
N ALA A 302 4.89 -21.57 -9.69
CA ALA A 302 5.63 -22.80 -10.00
C ALA A 302 5.94 -22.94 -11.51
N LEU A 303 4.99 -22.57 -12.38
CA LEU A 303 5.19 -22.59 -13.83
C LEU A 303 6.23 -21.55 -14.28
N VAL A 304 6.17 -20.32 -13.76
CA VAL A 304 7.16 -19.27 -14.06
C VAL A 304 8.55 -19.69 -13.59
N ARG A 305 8.67 -20.27 -12.38
CA ARG A 305 9.94 -20.80 -11.87
C ARG A 305 10.50 -21.91 -12.75
N ARG A 306 9.65 -22.83 -13.21
CA ARG A 306 10.05 -23.92 -14.12
C ARG A 306 10.52 -23.38 -15.48
N ALA A 307 9.84 -22.38 -16.03
CA ALA A 307 10.22 -21.75 -17.29
C ALA A 307 11.53 -20.95 -17.18
N GLY A 308 11.73 -20.21 -16.08
CA GLY A 308 12.94 -19.42 -15.86
C GLY A 308 14.18 -20.24 -15.47
N GLY A 309 14.00 -21.39 -14.80
CA GLY A 309 15.08 -22.26 -14.37
C GLY A 309 15.84 -22.95 -15.51
N GLY A 310 15.19 -23.16 -16.67
CA GLY A 310 15.84 -23.71 -17.86
C GLY A 310 16.89 -22.79 -18.47
N SER A 311 16.68 -21.47 -18.39
CA SER A 311 17.57 -20.49 -19.03
C SER A 311 18.92 -20.32 -18.32
N ARG A 312 19.00 -20.49 -16.99
CA ARG A 312 20.27 -20.32 -16.26
C ARG A 312 21.22 -21.52 -16.38
N ARG A 313 20.69 -22.73 -16.65
CA ARG A 313 21.55 -23.92 -16.87
C ARG A 313 22.25 -23.90 -18.23
N ALA A 314 21.72 -23.18 -19.22
CA ALA A 314 22.35 -23.07 -20.54
C ALA A 314 23.51 -22.05 -20.60
N ALA A 315 23.62 -21.13 -19.63
CA ALA A 315 24.65 -20.09 -19.60
C ALA A 315 25.84 -20.43 -18.68
N GLY A 316 25.88 -21.63 -18.10
CA GLY A 316 26.93 -22.10 -17.19
C GLY A 316 27.83 -23.19 -17.77
N ILE A 317 27.79 -23.41 -19.09
CA ILE A 317 28.67 -24.35 -19.81
C ILE A 317 29.52 -23.48 -20.73
N ASP A 318 30.71 -23.08 -20.26
CA ASP A 318 31.90 -22.64 -21.01
C ASP A 318 32.73 -21.70 -20.12
N GLY A 319 33.59 -22.31 -19.31
CA GLY A 319 34.48 -21.64 -18.38
C GLY A 319 35.37 -22.65 -17.67
N GLY A 320 35.95 -23.58 -18.44
CA GLY A 320 37.03 -24.47 -18.04
C GLY A 320 38.24 -24.19 -18.93
#